data_AF-A0A966NG48-F1
#
_entry.id   AF-A0A966NG48-F1
#
_cell.length_a   1.000
_cell.length_b   1.000
_cell.length_c   1.000
_cell.angle_alpha   90.00
_cell.angle_beta   90.00
_cell.angle_gamma   90.00
#
_symmetry.space_group_name_H-M   'P 1'
#
loop_
_entity.id
_entity.type
_entity.pdbx_description
1 polymer ?
#
loop_
_entity_poly.entity_id
_entity_poly.type
_entity_poly.pdbx_seq_one_letter_code
_entity_poly.pdbx_strand_id
1 'polypeptide(L)'
;MAMVYNPRTLDAQAEKNAVPAGIPADPNGPKAGAVYKNVKVLGNLSVAQFTNFMVAMTSWVAPEQGCAYCHNVANFAEDANYTKIVSRKMIQMTQRINVEWKSHVAETGVTCYTCHRGNNIPQNVWSIDSTKQQGSGFLTGKNGQNTPSPSVGGSDLPYDPFTPYLLKAENIRMNGPTALPTGNKNSIQDTETVSYTHL
;
A
#
# COMPACT_ATOMS: atom_id res chain seq x y z
N MET A 1 12.20 -24.93 11.74
CA MET A 1 11.41 -24.00 10.91
C MET A 1 11.95 -24.10 9.50
N ALA A 2 11.14 -24.44 8.52
CA ALA A 2 11.54 -24.55 7.11
C ALA A 2 10.44 -23.96 6.23
N MET A 3 10.82 -23.21 5.21
CA MET A 3 9.90 -22.70 4.19
C MET A 3 9.92 -23.65 3.01
N VAL A 4 8.74 -24.00 2.49
CA VAL A 4 8.60 -24.91 1.34
C VAL A 4 7.95 -24.12 0.21
N TYR A 5 8.65 -24.02 -0.91
CA TYR A 5 8.18 -23.33 -2.11
C TYR A 5 8.10 -24.30 -3.28
N ASN A 6 7.18 -24.03 -4.21
CA ASN A 6 7.17 -24.69 -5.50
C ASN A 6 8.03 -23.90 -6.49
N PRO A 7 9.15 -24.46 -7.01
CA PRO A 7 10.03 -23.75 -7.92
C PRO A 7 9.31 -23.20 -9.16
N ARG A 8 8.35 -23.95 -9.72
CA ARG A 8 7.59 -23.54 -10.92
C ARG A 8 6.79 -22.26 -10.70
N THR A 9 6.21 -22.11 -9.50
CA THR A 9 5.44 -20.90 -9.17
C THR A 9 6.35 -19.74 -8.80
N LEU A 10 7.52 -20.03 -8.23
CA LEU A 10 8.49 -19.01 -7.87
C LEU A 10 9.06 -18.30 -9.10
N ASP A 11 9.46 -19.07 -10.12
CA ASP A 11 10.00 -18.51 -11.37
C ASP A 11 8.95 -17.63 -12.08
N ALA A 12 7.72 -18.12 -12.18
CA ALA A 12 6.60 -17.37 -12.75
C ALA A 12 6.23 -16.11 -11.94
N GLN A 13 6.47 -16.11 -10.61
CA GLN A 13 6.27 -14.94 -9.77
C GLN A 13 7.41 -13.93 -9.94
N ALA A 14 8.66 -14.37 -10.09
CA ALA A 14 9.80 -13.49 -10.29
C ALA A 14 9.62 -12.62 -11.55
N GLU A 15 9.18 -13.22 -12.65
CA GLU A 15 8.89 -12.51 -13.90
C GLU A 15 7.83 -11.42 -13.71
N LYS A 16 6.75 -11.71 -12.96
CA LYS A 16 5.68 -10.75 -12.64
C LYS A 16 6.09 -9.64 -11.68
N ASN A 17 7.23 -9.78 -11.01
CA ASN A 17 7.77 -8.80 -10.06
C ASN A 17 9.03 -8.09 -10.57
N ALA A 18 9.31 -8.18 -11.87
CA ALA A 18 10.38 -7.41 -12.49
C ALA A 18 10.16 -5.91 -12.29
N VAL A 19 11.24 -5.20 -11.94
CA VAL A 19 11.21 -3.76 -11.70
C VAL A 19 11.63 -3.01 -12.97
N PRO A 20 10.92 -1.94 -13.37
CA PRO A 20 11.34 -1.09 -14.48
C PRO A 20 12.73 -0.49 -14.23
N ALA A 21 13.57 -0.43 -15.26
CA ALA A 21 14.90 0.19 -15.15
C ALA A 21 14.79 1.69 -14.84
N GLY A 22 15.65 2.18 -13.95
CA GLY A 22 15.76 3.62 -13.68
C GLY A 22 16.42 4.36 -14.84
N ILE A 23 16.00 5.59 -15.08
CA ILE A 23 16.60 6.46 -16.10
C ILE A 23 17.49 7.49 -15.38
N PRO A 24 18.80 7.58 -15.67
CA PRO A 24 19.66 8.58 -15.04
C PRO A 24 19.26 10.00 -15.47
N ALA A 25 19.43 10.97 -14.58
CA ALA A 25 19.17 12.38 -14.85
C ALA A 25 20.24 13.26 -14.20
N ASP A 26 20.63 14.34 -14.89
CA ASP A 26 21.67 15.27 -14.42
C ASP A 26 21.20 16.01 -13.16
N PRO A 27 21.94 15.93 -12.03
CA PRO A 27 21.60 16.66 -10.81
C PRO A 27 21.88 18.18 -10.87
N ASN A 28 22.60 18.64 -11.90
CA ASN A 28 23.01 20.03 -12.04
C ASN A 28 21.93 20.92 -12.69
N GLY A 29 22.16 22.23 -12.65
CA GLY A 29 21.29 23.23 -13.25
C GLY A 29 20.25 23.81 -12.28
N PRO A 30 19.34 24.65 -12.80
CA PRO A 30 18.37 25.37 -11.97
C PRO A 30 17.39 24.40 -11.31
N LYS A 31 16.93 24.77 -10.12
CA LYS A 31 16.01 23.96 -9.32
C LYS A 31 14.58 24.13 -9.81
N ALA A 32 13.80 23.05 -9.78
CA ALA A 32 12.42 23.03 -10.25
C ALA A 32 11.55 24.08 -9.55
N GLY A 33 11.77 24.33 -8.26
CA GLY A 33 11.06 25.37 -7.50
C GLY A 33 11.36 26.81 -7.93
N ALA A 34 12.50 27.04 -8.60
CA ALA A 34 12.86 28.35 -9.14
C ALA A 34 12.37 28.56 -10.58
N VAL A 35 12.18 27.48 -11.34
CA VAL A 35 11.80 27.52 -12.77
C VAL A 35 10.29 27.39 -12.97
N TYR A 36 9.65 26.47 -12.24
CA TYR A 36 8.24 26.14 -12.43
C TYR A 36 7.34 26.78 -11.39
N LYS A 37 6.09 27.01 -11.78
CA LYS A 37 5.04 27.50 -10.88
C LYS A 37 4.41 26.35 -10.10
N ASN A 38 4.04 26.63 -8.85
CA ASN A 38 3.26 25.72 -7.98
C ASN A 38 3.96 24.37 -7.65
N VAL A 39 5.29 24.34 -7.60
CA VAL A 39 6.05 23.18 -7.12
C VAL A 39 6.15 23.23 -5.59
N LYS A 40 5.43 22.34 -4.90
CA LYS A 40 5.34 22.34 -3.42
C LYS A 40 6.20 21.29 -2.71
N VAL A 41 6.58 20.22 -3.41
CA VAL A 41 7.29 19.06 -2.80
C VAL A 41 8.64 18.83 -3.47
N LEU A 42 8.67 18.77 -4.80
CA LEU A 42 9.86 18.43 -5.59
C LEU A 42 10.70 19.66 -5.96
N GLY A 43 10.70 20.71 -5.14
CA GLY A 43 11.33 22.00 -5.46
C GLY A 43 12.86 21.92 -5.62
N ASN A 44 13.51 21.00 -4.92
CA ASN A 44 14.97 20.88 -4.83
C ASN A 44 15.60 20.05 -5.96
N LEU A 45 14.79 19.39 -6.79
CA LEU A 45 15.27 18.65 -7.95
C LEU A 45 15.79 19.62 -9.02
N SER A 46 16.82 19.23 -9.77
CA SER A 46 17.13 19.93 -11.03
C SER A 46 15.95 19.80 -12.00
N VAL A 47 15.89 20.67 -13.01
CA VAL A 47 14.90 20.55 -14.10
C VAL A 47 14.94 19.17 -14.78
N ALA A 48 16.15 18.61 -14.98
CA ALA A 48 16.32 17.29 -15.58
C ALA A 48 15.78 16.17 -14.67
N GLN A 49 16.10 16.20 -13.37
CA GLN A 49 15.57 15.25 -12.39
C GLN A 49 14.06 15.37 -12.23
N PHE A 50 13.52 16.59 -12.21
CA PHE A 50 12.08 16.82 -12.12
C PHE A 50 11.35 16.23 -13.33
N THR A 51 11.85 16.48 -14.54
CA THR A 51 11.26 15.90 -15.77
C THR A 51 11.32 14.37 -15.75
N ASN A 52 12.47 13.81 -15.37
CA ASN A 52 12.64 12.36 -15.24
C ASN A 52 11.66 11.76 -14.22
N PHE A 53 11.50 12.39 -13.06
CA PHE A 53 10.54 11.98 -12.04
C PHE A 53 9.11 11.96 -12.58
N MET A 54 8.70 12.97 -13.36
CA MET A 54 7.37 13.01 -13.96
C MET A 54 7.17 11.86 -14.96
N VAL A 55 8.15 11.60 -15.82
CA VAL A 55 8.10 10.49 -16.80
C VAL A 55 8.02 9.13 -16.10
N ALA A 56 8.83 8.91 -15.06
CA ALA A 56 8.80 7.68 -14.28
C ALA A 56 7.46 7.50 -13.53
N MET A 57 6.93 8.57 -12.92
CA MET A 57 5.64 8.53 -12.26
C MET A 57 4.51 8.21 -13.24
N THR A 58 4.54 8.78 -14.46
CA THR A 58 3.56 8.45 -15.50
C THR A 58 3.63 6.97 -15.87
N SER A 59 4.82 6.41 -16.12
CA SER A 59 4.95 5.00 -16.49
C SER A 59 4.54 4.04 -15.36
N TRP A 60 4.73 4.44 -14.11
CA TRP A 60 4.41 3.60 -12.95
C TRP A 60 2.96 3.67 -12.48
N VAL A 61 2.26 4.78 -12.76
CA VAL A 61 0.91 5.03 -12.22
C VAL A 61 -0.14 5.05 -13.32
N ALA A 62 0.08 5.75 -14.43
CA ALA A 62 -0.96 5.96 -15.45
C ALA A 62 -0.37 5.94 -16.87
N PRO A 63 0.28 4.83 -17.28
CA PRO A 63 0.96 4.75 -18.58
C PRO A 63 0.00 4.91 -19.76
N GLU A 64 -1.25 4.45 -19.63
CA GLU A 64 -2.27 4.55 -20.68
C GLU A 64 -2.82 5.96 -20.83
N GLN A 65 -3.06 6.67 -19.73
CA GLN A 65 -3.65 8.01 -19.71
C GLN A 65 -2.59 9.13 -19.86
N GLY A 66 -1.33 8.81 -19.60
CA GLY A 66 -0.20 9.72 -19.74
C GLY A 66 -0.25 10.92 -18.78
N CYS A 67 0.39 12.02 -19.19
CA CYS A 67 0.50 13.25 -18.39
C CYS A 67 -0.86 13.85 -18.01
N ALA A 68 -1.87 13.70 -18.88
CA ALA A 68 -3.20 14.27 -18.70
C ALA A 68 -3.98 13.64 -17.53
N TYR A 69 -3.56 12.47 -17.05
CA TYR A 69 -4.19 11.84 -15.88
C TYR A 69 -4.10 12.74 -14.64
N CYS A 70 -2.95 13.39 -14.43
CA CYS A 70 -2.70 14.25 -13.28
C CYS A 70 -2.71 15.74 -13.61
N HIS A 71 -2.69 16.13 -14.88
CA HIS A 71 -2.55 17.53 -15.27
C HIS A 71 -3.61 18.00 -16.24
N ASN A 72 -3.99 19.28 -16.12
CA ASN A 72 -4.46 20.04 -17.26
C ASN A 72 -3.27 20.28 -18.19
N VAL A 73 -3.27 19.68 -19.38
CA VAL A 73 -2.15 19.78 -20.34
C VAL A 73 -1.97 21.20 -20.90
N ALA A 74 -3.00 22.05 -20.85
CA ALA A 74 -2.89 23.46 -21.18
C ALA A 74 -2.22 24.29 -20.06
N ASN A 75 -2.23 23.79 -18.82
CA ASN A 75 -1.63 24.46 -17.67
C ASN A 75 -1.17 23.48 -16.58
N PHE A 76 0.08 23.02 -16.68
CA PHE A 76 0.66 22.07 -15.74
C PHE A 76 0.72 22.56 -14.28
N ALA A 77 0.68 23.88 -14.04
CA ALA A 77 0.73 24.43 -12.69
C ALA A 77 -0.61 24.34 -11.95
N GLU A 78 -1.72 24.19 -12.67
CA GLU A 78 -3.09 24.19 -12.11
C GLU A 78 -3.39 22.94 -11.27
N ASP A 79 -4.08 23.13 -10.14
CA ASP A 79 -4.46 22.05 -9.21
C ASP A 79 -5.95 21.63 -9.35
N ALA A 80 -6.53 21.78 -10.55
CA ALA A 80 -7.94 21.46 -10.82
C ALA A 80 -8.24 19.95 -10.78
N ASN A 81 -7.29 19.11 -11.22
CA ASN A 81 -7.49 17.66 -11.23
C ASN A 81 -7.21 17.09 -9.83
N TYR A 82 -8.19 16.36 -9.26
CA TYR A 82 -8.06 15.74 -7.94
C TYR A 82 -6.85 14.78 -7.88
N THR A 83 -6.56 14.08 -8.97
CA THR A 83 -5.42 13.17 -9.13
C THR A 83 -4.08 13.86 -8.89
N LYS A 84 -3.96 15.17 -9.19
CA LYS A 84 -2.75 15.95 -8.87
C LYS A 84 -2.57 16.15 -7.37
N ILE A 85 -3.68 16.43 -6.68
CA ILE A 85 -3.70 16.64 -5.22
C ILE A 85 -3.33 15.33 -4.52
N VAL A 86 -3.92 14.21 -4.95
CA VAL A 86 -3.59 12.86 -4.47
C VAL A 86 -2.14 12.51 -4.77
N SER A 87 -1.67 12.72 -6.00
CA SER A 87 -0.27 12.45 -6.39
C SER A 87 0.73 13.20 -5.50
N ARG A 88 0.44 14.46 -5.17
CA ARG A 88 1.28 15.24 -4.25
C ARG A 88 1.36 14.62 -2.85
N LYS A 89 0.24 14.12 -2.32
CA LYS A 89 0.20 13.41 -1.04
C LYS A 89 0.95 12.08 -1.11
N MET A 90 0.83 11.34 -2.21
CA MET A 90 1.55 10.08 -2.41
C MET A 90 3.08 10.29 -2.50
N ILE A 91 3.54 11.37 -3.14
CA ILE A 91 4.97 11.71 -3.14
C ILE A 91 5.48 11.94 -1.71
N GLN A 92 4.74 12.69 -0.90
CA GLN A 92 5.09 12.92 0.51
C GLN A 92 5.08 11.62 1.32
N MET A 93 4.07 10.76 1.11
CA MET A 93 3.98 9.46 1.76
C MET A 93 5.19 8.58 1.42
N THR A 94 5.55 8.45 0.14
CA THR A 94 6.70 7.66 -0.31
C THR A 94 8.02 8.18 0.26
N GLN A 95 8.23 9.51 0.23
CA GLN A 95 9.41 10.13 0.85
C GLN A 95 9.48 9.83 2.34
N ARG A 96 8.35 9.95 3.04
CA ARG A 96 8.25 9.66 4.46
C ARG A 96 8.56 8.20 4.79
N ILE A 97 8.00 7.25 4.03
CA ILE A 97 8.27 5.81 4.20
C ILE A 97 9.77 5.53 4.05
N ASN A 98 10.38 6.04 2.98
CA ASN A 98 11.79 5.76 2.68
C ASN A 98 12.79 6.39 3.67
N VAL A 99 12.37 7.41 4.43
CA VAL A 99 13.22 8.10 5.41
C VAL A 99 12.93 7.65 6.83
N GLU A 100 11.66 7.63 7.24
CA GLU A 100 11.25 7.40 8.64
C GLU A 100 11.05 5.91 8.96
N TRP A 101 10.78 5.06 7.96
CA TRP A 101 10.44 3.64 8.18
C TRP A 101 11.52 2.67 7.71
N LYS A 102 12.80 3.07 7.82
CA LYS A 102 13.95 2.23 7.47
C LYS A 102 14.02 0.90 8.25
N SER A 103 13.47 0.85 9.46
CA SER A 103 13.33 -0.41 10.21
C SER A 103 12.42 -1.43 9.53
N HIS A 104 11.56 -0.99 8.61
CA HIS A 104 10.66 -1.83 7.84
C HIS A 104 11.15 -2.02 6.39
N VAL A 105 11.46 -0.94 5.68
CA VAL A 105 11.80 -0.99 4.23
C VAL A 105 13.30 -1.06 3.94
N ALA A 106 14.14 -0.97 4.97
CA ALA A 106 15.59 -0.93 4.88
C ALA A 106 16.08 0.09 3.82
N GLU A 107 17.17 -0.23 3.11
CA GLU A 107 17.68 0.60 2.00
C GLU A 107 17.01 0.29 0.65
N THR A 108 16.13 -0.73 0.59
CA THR A 108 15.37 -1.05 -0.63
C THR A 108 14.34 0.05 -0.92
N GLY A 109 13.62 0.50 0.12
CA GLY A 109 12.58 1.52 -0.01
C GLY A 109 11.37 1.09 -0.85
N VAL A 110 10.51 2.06 -1.14
CA VAL A 110 9.31 1.92 -1.97
C VAL A 110 9.25 3.01 -3.04
N THR A 111 8.56 2.70 -4.13
CA THR A 111 8.27 3.64 -5.23
C THR A 111 6.78 3.62 -5.57
N CYS A 112 6.34 4.47 -6.50
CA CYS A 112 4.97 4.41 -7.01
C CYS A 112 4.66 3.02 -7.60
N TYR A 113 5.65 2.37 -8.23
CA TYR A 113 5.50 1.08 -8.86
C TYR A 113 5.25 -0.05 -7.85
N THR A 114 5.74 0.06 -6.61
CA THR A 114 5.54 -0.94 -5.55
C THR A 114 4.07 -1.30 -5.41
N CYS A 115 3.18 -0.30 -5.42
CA CYS A 115 1.73 -0.47 -5.27
C CYS A 115 0.98 -0.39 -6.62
N HIS A 116 1.28 0.60 -7.46
CA HIS A 116 0.47 0.86 -8.66
C HIS A 116 0.72 -0.16 -9.78
N ARG A 117 1.95 -0.65 -9.95
CA ARG A 117 2.30 -1.62 -10.99
C ARG A 117 1.77 -1.25 -12.39
N GLY A 118 1.78 0.04 -12.74
CA GLY A 118 1.25 0.56 -14.02
C GLY A 118 -0.26 0.80 -14.05
N ASN A 119 -0.97 0.67 -12.93
CA ASN A 119 -2.40 0.92 -12.83
C ASN A 119 -2.68 2.20 -12.03
N ASN A 120 -3.62 3.01 -12.51
CA ASN A 120 -3.98 4.26 -11.84
C ASN A 120 -4.68 4.01 -10.48
N ILE A 121 -5.30 2.84 -10.35
CA ILE A 121 -5.80 2.28 -9.10
C ILE A 121 -4.98 1.02 -8.78
N PRO A 122 -4.27 0.96 -7.63
CA PRO A 122 -3.56 -0.25 -7.21
C PRO A 122 -4.50 -1.46 -7.15
N GLN A 123 -4.04 -2.62 -7.60
CA GLN A 123 -4.87 -3.84 -7.69
C GLN A 123 -5.12 -4.49 -6.33
N ASN A 124 -4.15 -4.39 -5.41
CA ASN A 124 -4.23 -5.00 -4.09
C ASN A 124 -4.65 -3.96 -3.04
N VAL A 125 -5.90 -3.50 -3.14
CA VAL A 125 -6.52 -2.62 -2.14
C VAL A 125 -7.57 -3.38 -1.35
N TRP A 126 -7.89 -2.87 -0.17
CA TRP A 126 -8.94 -3.40 0.67
C TRP A 126 -9.87 -2.25 1.13
N SER A 127 -11.14 -2.58 1.36
CA SER A 127 -12.14 -1.70 1.92
C SER A 127 -13.05 -2.45 2.89
N ILE A 128 -13.66 -1.71 3.82
CA ILE A 128 -14.67 -2.27 4.72
C ILE A 128 -15.88 -2.64 3.87
N ASP A 129 -16.17 -3.94 3.79
CA ASP A 129 -17.30 -4.47 3.05
C ASP A 129 -18.56 -4.45 3.91
N SER A 130 -19.35 -3.38 3.80
CA SER A 130 -20.64 -3.26 4.49
C SER A 130 -21.72 -4.19 3.93
N THR A 131 -21.45 -4.90 2.84
CA THR A 131 -22.42 -5.77 2.13
C THR A 131 -22.28 -7.25 2.48
N LYS A 132 -21.22 -7.67 3.19
CA LYS A 132 -21.14 -8.99 3.82
C LYS A 132 -22.16 -9.06 4.95
N GLN A 133 -23.40 -9.35 4.55
CA GLN A 133 -24.58 -9.43 5.38
C GLN A 133 -24.31 -10.27 6.62
N GLN A 134 -24.37 -9.64 7.79
CA GLN A 134 -24.77 -10.35 8.99
C GLN A 134 -26.21 -10.79 8.74
N GLY A 135 -26.47 -12.10 8.69
CA GLY A 135 -27.81 -12.65 8.44
C GLY A 135 -28.89 -11.94 9.26
N SER A 136 -30.13 -11.91 8.75
CA SER A 136 -31.22 -11.09 9.29
C SER A 136 -31.80 -11.58 10.64
N GLY A 137 -30.95 -12.04 11.57
CA GLY A 137 -31.33 -12.48 12.90
C GLY A 137 -30.16 -13.09 13.67
N PHE A 138 -30.28 -13.13 15.01
CA PHE A 138 -29.26 -13.70 15.92
C PHE A 138 -28.91 -15.17 15.61
N LEU A 139 -29.86 -15.94 15.05
CA LEU A 139 -29.69 -17.36 14.72
C LEU A 139 -29.02 -17.60 13.35
N THR A 140 -28.98 -16.60 12.48
CA THR A 140 -28.44 -16.69 11.11
C THR A 140 -27.26 -15.76 10.86
N GLY A 141 -26.89 -14.96 11.86
CA GLY A 141 -25.75 -14.06 11.83
C GLY A 141 -24.43 -14.82 11.84
N LYS A 142 -23.60 -14.62 10.82
CA LYS A 142 -22.24 -15.19 10.74
C LYS A 142 -21.20 -14.45 11.59
N ASN A 143 -21.60 -13.34 12.21
CA ASN A 143 -20.78 -12.51 13.10
C ASN A 143 -19.37 -12.17 12.57
N GLY A 144 -19.23 -11.92 11.27
CA GLY A 144 -17.93 -11.55 10.71
C GLY A 144 -17.01 -12.71 10.33
N GLN A 145 -17.44 -13.98 10.47
CA GLN A 145 -16.62 -15.18 10.21
C GLN A 145 -17.46 -16.31 9.56
N ASN A 146 -17.00 -17.57 9.62
CA ASN A 146 -17.72 -18.78 9.16
C ASN A 146 -18.05 -18.78 7.66
N THR A 147 -17.18 -18.19 6.83
CA THR A 147 -17.26 -18.25 5.37
C THR A 147 -15.85 -18.20 4.79
N PRO A 148 -15.48 -19.09 3.86
CA PRO A 148 -14.19 -19.05 3.19
C PRO A 148 -13.93 -17.65 2.60
N SER A 149 -12.83 -17.02 3.01
CA SER A 149 -12.48 -15.68 2.53
C SER A 149 -11.02 -15.60 2.06
N PRO A 150 -10.76 -15.05 0.85
CA PRO A 150 -9.40 -14.86 0.34
C PRO A 150 -8.51 -14.00 1.26
N SER A 151 -9.10 -13.04 1.98
CA SER A 151 -8.39 -12.19 2.96
C SER A 151 -7.77 -12.97 4.11
N VAL A 152 -8.27 -14.18 4.39
CA VAL A 152 -7.77 -15.11 5.41
C VAL A 152 -7.37 -16.46 4.82
N GLY A 153 -6.83 -16.43 3.60
CA GLY A 153 -6.21 -17.62 2.98
C GLY A 153 -7.20 -18.74 2.66
N GLY A 154 -8.48 -18.41 2.51
CA GLY A 154 -9.55 -19.37 2.26
C GLY A 154 -10.09 -20.08 3.51
N SER A 155 -9.60 -19.72 4.71
CA SER A 155 -10.18 -20.20 5.97
C SER A 155 -11.53 -19.54 6.28
N ASP A 156 -12.19 -20.04 7.32
CA ASP A 156 -13.47 -19.56 7.85
C ASP A 156 -13.30 -18.58 9.04
N LEU A 157 -12.07 -18.12 9.29
CA LEU A 157 -11.75 -17.09 10.28
C LEU A 157 -12.43 -15.74 9.97
N PRO A 158 -12.38 -14.76 10.91
CA PRO A 158 -12.90 -13.42 10.67
C PRO A 158 -12.39 -12.81 9.36
N TYR A 159 -13.31 -12.56 8.43
CA TYR A 159 -12.96 -12.23 7.04
C TYR A 159 -12.48 -10.79 6.84
N ASP A 160 -12.51 -9.96 7.89
CA ASP A 160 -11.93 -8.61 7.91
C ASP A 160 -10.92 -8.45 9.06
N PRO A 161 -9.68 -8.95 8.88
CA PRO A 161 -8.62 -8.73 9.85
C PRO A 161 -7.98 -7.34 9.72
N PHE A 162 -8.29 -6.57 8.68
CA PHE A 162 -7.56 -5.33 8.37
C PHE A 162 -8.10 -4.14 9.15
N THR A 163 -9.42 -4.02 9.31
CA THR A 163 -10.03 -2.95 10.12
C THR A 163 -9.45 -2.85 11.54
N PRO A 164 -9.46 -3.90 12.37
CA PRO A 164 -8.98 -3.80 13.75
C PRO A 164 -7.48 -3.49 13.84
N TYR A 165 -6.66 -4.06 12.95
CA TYR A 165 -5.20 -4.02 13.14
C TYR A 165 -4.46 -3.02 12.25
N LEU A 166 -4.87 -2.88 10.99
CA LEU A 166 -4.22 -1.96 10.04
C LEU A 166 -4.85 -0.56 10.01
N LEU A 167 -6.09 -0.42 10.51
CA LEU A 167 -6.77 0.87 10.64
C LEU A 167 -6.90 1.36 12.09
N LYS A 168 -7.30 0.49 13.03
CA LYS A 168 -7.59 0.89 14.43
C LYS A 168 -6.46 0.60 15.44
N ALA A 169 -5.43 -0.16 15.06
CA ALA A 169 -4.30 -0.54 15.91
C ALA A 169 -4.69 -1.27 17.21
N GLU A 170 -5.65 -2.21 17.13
CA GLU A 170 -6.04 -3.07 18.25
C GLU A 170 -4.90 -4.01 18.68
N ASN A 171 -4.93 -4.50 19.92
CA ASN A 171 -3.87 -5.35 20.47
C ASN A 171 -3.87 -6.74 19.80
N ILE A 172 -2.70 -7.15 19.31
CA ILE A 172 -2.52 -8.45 18.64
C ILE A 172 -2.07 -9.56 19.62
N ARG A 173 -1.53 -9.20 20.80
CA ARG A 173 -0.94 -10.17 21.74
C ARG A 173 -2.02 -10.91 22.54
N MET A 174 -2.08 -12.23 22.39
CA MET A 174 -3.05 -13.09 23.07
C MET A 174 -2.50 -13.87 24.27
N ASN A 175 -1.20 -14.18 24.25
CA ASN A 175 -0.56 -14.97 25.30
C ASN A 175 -0.35 -14.17 26.59
N GLY A 176 -0.62 -14.82 27.72
CA GLY A 176 -0.29 -14.29 29.04
C GLY A 176 1.21 -14.38 29.32
N PRO A 177 1.77 -13.48 30.15
CA PRO A 177 3.18 -13.48 30.49
C PRO A 177 3.56 -14.51 31.58
N THR A 178 2.59 -15.22 32.14
CA THR A 178 2.76 -16.17 33.27
C THR A 178 2.27 -17.56 32.89
N ALA A 179 2.86 -18.59 33.51
CA ALA A 179 2.45 -19.99 33.32
C ALA A 179 1.05 -20.30 33.89
N LEU A 180 0.69 -19.68 35.02
CA LEU A 180 -0.63 -19.82 35.64
C LEU A 180 -1.63 -18.83 35.02
N PRO A 181 -2.95 -19.14 35.04
CA PRO A 181 -4.01 -18.30 34.47
C PRO A 181 -4.28 -17.05 35.33
N THR A 182 -3.26 -16.21 35.47
CA THR A 182 -3.28 -14.98 36.25
C THR A 182 -3.23 -13.77 35.33
N GLY A 183 -4.33 -13.03 35.27
CA GLY A 183 -4.39 -11.70 34.62
C GLY A 183 -4.68 -11.68 33.12
N ASN A 184 -4.47 -12.77 32.37
CA ASN A 184 -4.89 -12.84 30.97
C ASN A 184 -6.41 -12.96 30.87
N LYS A 185 -7.05 -12.08 30.08
CA LYS A 185 -8.50 -12.06 29.86
C LYS A 185 -8.90 -12.26 28.40
N ASN A 186 -7.92 -12.50 27.51
CA ASN A 186 -8.19 -12.74 26.11
C ASN A 186 -9.00 -14.03 25.96
N SER A 187 -10.04 -13.99 25.13
CA SER A 187 -10.87 -15.13 24.79
C SER A 187 -10.28 -15.92 23.62
N ILE A 188 -10.85 -17.11 23.36
CA ILE A 188 -10.53 -17.87 22.16
C ILE A 188 -10.95 -17.10 20.91
N GLN A 189 -12.06 -16.37 20.96
CA GLN A 189 -12.51 -15.52 19.85
C GLN A 189 -11.52 -14.40 19.55
N ASP A 190 -10.93 -13.78 20.58
CA ASP A 190 -9.85 -12.79 20.39
C ASP A 190 -8.61 -13.44 19.75
N THR A 191 -8.39 -14.73 19.98
CA THR A 191 -7.31 -15.48 19.33
C THR A 191 -7.62 -15.76 17.86
N GLU A 192 -8.88 -16.08 17.51
CA GLU A 192 -9.31 -16.29 16.13
C GLU A 192 -9.12 -15.03 15.28
N THR A 193 -9.38 -13.83 15.83
CA THR A 193 -9.23 -12.56 15.09
C THR A 193 -7.79 -12.26 14.70
N VAL A 194 -6.79 -12.73 15.47
CA VAL A 194 -5.35 -12.55 15.16
C VAL A 194 -4.70 -13.76 14.49
N SER A 195 -5.40 -14.88 14.35
CA SER A 195 -4.79 -16.13 13.88
C SER A 195 -4.28 -16.05 12.44
N TYR A 196 -4.84 -15.17 11.61
CA TYR A 196 -4.36 -14.96 10.24
C TYR A 196 -3.42 -13.74 10.08
N THR A 197 -3.19 -12.93 11.13
CA THR A 197 -2.30 -11.76 11.02
C THR A 197 -0.80 -12.10 11.15
N HIS A 198 -0.46 -13.38 11.35
CA HIS A 198 0.90 -13.86 11.65
C HIS A 198 1.49 -14.80 10.59
N LEU A 199 0.87 -14.92 9.41
CA LEU A 199 1.43 -15.62 8.25
C LEU A 199 2.08 -14.63 7.29
#